data_AF-A0A2W4L4D7-F1
#
_entry.id   AF-A0A2W4L4D7-F1
#
_cell.length_a   1.000
_cell.length_b   1.000
_cell.length_c   1.000
_cell.angle_alpha   90.00
_cell.angle_beta   90.00
_cell.angle_gamma   90.00
#
_symmetry.space_group_name_H-M   'P 1'
#
loop_
_entity.id
_entity.type
_entity.pdbx_description
1 polymer ?
#
loop_
_entity_poly.entity_id
_entity_poly.type
_entity_poly.pdbx_seq_one_letter_code
_entity_poly.pdbx_strand_id
1 'polypeptide(L)'
;MEGGVGKRLGVGSRAPFRPSFFLWMTLLMNFFVFGGFGLSYFMPMAKGSFPPAPPVVHLHAAVHFLWMVMLTTQPLLVNVGKVSLHRSLGNLGIAVGTGVFFTGGLLALLAAASTRDNPLPPYYDLVYLGIMSVTGFGVLFALSIANVRRPEIHKRLVLLATLPLLPPAVNRIYMIPF
;
A
#
# COMPACT_ATOMS: atom_id res chain seq x y z
N MET A 1 8.81 -19.58 -64.56
CA MET A 1 9.74 -18.54 -64.08
C MET A 1 8.96 -17.61 -63.16
N GLU A 2 9.45 -17.50 -61.91
CA GLU A 2 9.32 -16.39 -60.95
C GLU A 2 7.90 -15.91 -60.59
N GLY A 3 7.40 -16.00 -59.34
CA GLY A 3 8.07 -15.98 -58.04
C GLY A 3 8.03 -14.56 -57.46
N GLY A 4 7.11 -14.30 -56.53
CA GLY A 4 7.03 -12.97 -55.91
C GLY A 4 5.89 -12.77 -54.91
N VAL A 5 5.69 -13.70 -53.97
CA VAL A 5 4.80 -13.46 -52.82
C VAL A 5 5.47 -12.43 -51.91
N GLY A 6 5.02 -11.18 -52.00
CA GLY A 6 5.45 -10.09 -51.15
C GLY A 6 5.07 -10.34 -49.69
N LYS A 7 6.02 -10.87 -48.91
CA LYS A 7 5.93 -10.99 -47.46
C LYS A 7 5.98 -9.59 -46.85
N ARG A 8 4.82 -8.96 -46.64
CA ARG A 8 4.72 -7.77 -45.78
C ARG A 8 5.08 -8.18 -44.36
N LEU A 9 6.34 -7.98 -43.99
CA LEU A 9 6.79 -8.00 -42.61
C LEU A 9 6.17 -6.78 -41.93
N GLY A 10 4.96 -6.95 -41.40
CA GLY A 10 4.38 -6.00 -40.47
C GLY A 10 5.28 -5.92 -39.26
N VAL A 11 6.09 -4.86 -39.17
CA VAL A 11 6.75 -4.45 -37.94
C VAL A 11 5.61 -4.20 -36.95
N GLY A 12 5.35 -5.17 -36.07
CA GLY A 12 4.30 -5.06 -35.07
C GLY A 12 4.60 -3.87 -34.18
N SER A 13 3.93 -2.75 -34.42
CA SER A 13 3.97 -1.61 -33.52
C SER A 13 3.42 -2.08 -32.19
N ARG A 14 4.29 -2.34 -31.21
CA ARG A 14 3.84 -2.51 -29.83
C ARG A 14 3.12 -1.24 -29.46
N ALA A 15 1.82 -1.35 -29.18
CA ALA A 15 1.06 -0.20 -28.71
C ALA A 15 1.80 0.44 -27.53
N PRO A 16 1.91 1.78 -27.48
CA PRO A 16 2.64 2.45 -26.41
C PRO A 16 2.03 2.10 -25.05
N PHE A 17 2.88 1.92 -24.04
CA PHE A 17 2.44 1.69 -22.67
C PHE A 17 1.58 2.86 -22.19
N ARG A 18 0.36 2.59 -21.76
CA ARG A 18 -0.57 3.58 -21.22
C ARG A 18 -0.93 3.20 -19.79
N PRO A 19 -0.36 3.86 -18.78
CA PRO A 19 -0.63 3.55 -17.39
C PRO A 19 -2.11 3.79 -17.06
N SER A 20 -2.75 2.79 -16.46
CA SER A 20 -4.13 2.93 -15.98
C SER A 20 -4.24 3.92 -14.82
N PHE A 21 -5.44 4.49 -14.63
CA PHE A 21 -5.76 5.33 -13.46
C PHE A 21 -5.34 4.69 -12.14
N PHE A 22 -5.57 3.39 -11.98
CA PHE A 22 -5.24 2.65 -10.77
C PHE A 22 -3.72 2.60 -10.54
N LEU A 23 -2.93 2.44 -11.60
CA LEU A 23 -1.47 2.47 -11.48
C LEU A 23 -0.98 3.87 -11.08
N TRP A 24 -1.51 4.93 -11.68
CA TRP A 24 -1.18 6.30 -11.28
C TRP A 24 -1.52 6.58 -9.81
N MET A 25 -2.69 6.14 -9.37
CA MET A 25 -3.14 6.33 -8.00
C MET A 25 -2.22 5.60 -7.00
N THR A 26 -1.84 4.34 -7.28
CA THR A 26 -0.96 3.59 -6.38
C THR A 26 0.46 4.16 -6.34
N LEU A 27 0.95 4.69 -7.46
CA LEU A 27 2.22 5.44 -7.49
C LEU A 27 2.15 6.71 -6.63
N LEU A 28 1.05 7.47 -6.71
CA LEU A 28 0.84 8.66 -5.88
C LEU A 28 0.77 8.30 -4.39
N MET A 29 0.05 7.25 -4.03
CA MET A 29 0.00 6.75 -2.65
C MET A 29 1.39 6.32 -2.16
N ASN A 30 2.16 5.62 -3.00
CA ASN A 30 3.55 5.26 -2.70
C ASN A 30 4.43 6.49 -2.51
N PHE A 31 4.29 7.52 -3.33
CA PHE A 31 5.05 8.76 -3.17
C PHE A 31 4.87 9.34 -1.75
N PHE A 32 3.63 9.41 -1.25
CA PHE A 32 3.39 9.89 0.12
C PHE A 32 3.97 8.94 1.19
N VAL A 33 3.76 7.63 1.05
CA VAL A 33 4.24 6.65 2.06
C VAL A 33 5.76 6.57 2.11
N PHE A 34 6.41 6.39 0.96
CA PHE A 34 7.88 6.32 0.89
C PHE A 34 8.53 7.68 1.14
N GLY A 35 7.91 8.79 0.74
CA GLY A 35 8.40 10.13 1.08
C GLY A 35 8.35 10.39 2.58
N GLY A 36 7.19 10.25 3.20
CA GLY A 36 6.99 10.51 4.63
C GLY A 36 7.82 9.58 5.53
N PHE A 37 7.75 8.27 5.30
CA PHE A 37 8.49 7.32 6.13
C PHE A 37 9.95 7.10 5.68
N GLY A 38 10.30 7.44 4.43
CA GLY A 38 11.69 7.47 3.99
C GLY A 38 12.52 8.42 4.83
N LEU A 39 11.97 9.61 5.09
CA LEU A 39 12.62 10.64 5.89
C LEU A 39 12.51 10.37 7.39
N SER A 40 11.36 9.88 7.87
CA SER A 40 11.14 9.73 9.32
C SER A 40 11.58 8.39 9.92
N TYR A 41 11.80 7.36 9.10
CA TYR A 41 12.09 6.00 9.56
C TYR A 41 13.31 5.41 8.88
N PHE A 42 13.33 5.28 7.55
CA PHE A 42 14.43 4.61 6.85
C PHE A 42 15.76 5.36 6.97
N MET A 43 15.74 6.68 6.78
CA MET A 43 16.97 7.48 6.86
C MET A 43 17.57 7.47 8.28
N PRO A 44 16.81 7.68 9.37
CA PRO A 44 17.35 7.50 10.73
C PRO A 44 17.83 6.08 11.02
N MET A 45 17.13 5.04 10.54
CA MET A 45 17.56 3.64 10.71
C MET A 45 18.91 3.40 10.02
N ALA A 46 19.08 3.90 8.80
CA ALA A 46 20.34 3.78 8.04
C ALA A 46 21.49 4.56 8.68
N LYS A 47 21.20 5.70 9.33
CA LYS A 47 22.18 6.52 10.04
C LYS A 47 22.49 6.03 11.46
N GLY A 48 21.78 5.02 11.97
CA GLY A 48 21.87 4.58 13.36
C GLY A 48 21.34 5.59 14.37
N SER A 49 20.57 6.59 13.92
CA SER A 49 20.01 7.67 14.75
C SER A 49 18.52 7.46 15.05
N PHE A 50 17.94 6.33 14.63
CA PHE A 50 16.55 6.01 14.93
C PHE A 50 16.40 5.71 16.43
N PRO A 51 15.43 6.33 17.12
CA PRO A 51 15.19 6.05 18.54
C PRO A 51 14.92 4.57 18.80
N PRO A 52 15.30 4.03 19.97
CA PRO A 52 14.97 2.65 20.34
C PRO A 52 13.48 2.39 20.22
N ALA A 53 13.12 1.37 19.43
CA ALA A 53 11.73 0.97 19.24
C ALA A 53 11.57 -0.54 19.46
N PRO A 54 10.43 -1.00 20.00
CA PRO A 54 10.16 -2.43 20.14
C PRO A 54 10.12 -3.13 18.77
N PRO A 55 10.50 -4.43 18.69
CA PRO A 55 10.50 -5.20 17.43
C PRO A 55 9.19 -5.15 16.63
N VAL A 56 8.05 -5.04 17.32
CA VAL A 56 6.72 -4.95 16.70
C VAL A 56 6.57 -3.72 15.79
N VAL A 57 7.26 -2.61 16.10
CA VAL A 57 7.25 -1.39 15.26
C VAL A 57 7.93 -1.67 13.92
N HIS A 58 9.05 -2.39 13.94
CA HIS A 58 9.78 -2.77 12.73
C HIS A 58 8.99 -3.77 11.88
N LEU A 59 8.33 -4.75 12.52
CA LEU A 59 7.45 -5.69 11.83
C LEU A 59 6.26 -4.98 11.17
N HIS A 60 5.59 -4.09 11.92
CA HIS A 60 4.50 -3.27 11.40
C HIS A 60 4.95 -2.47 10.16
N ALA A 61 6.09 -1.79 10.26
CA ALA A 61 6.67 -1.04 9.15
C ALA A 61 6.92 -1.96 7.94
N ALA A 62 7.65 -3.07 8.13
CA ALA A 62 7.98 -4.00 7.05
C ALA A 62 6.75 -4.53 6.31
N VAL A 63 5.70 -4.93 7.05
CA VAL A 63 4.44 -5.43 6.47
C VAL A 63 3.71 -4.35 5.68
N HIS A 64 3.64 -3.12 6.20
CA HIS A 64 2.99 -2.01 5.50
C HIS A 64 3.78 -1.58 4.25
N PHE A 65 5.11 -1.58 4.29
CA PHE A 65 5.91 -1.32 3.10
C PHE A 65 5.71 -2.39 2.04
N LEU A 66 5.70 -3.66 2.44
CA LEU A 66 5.41 -4.75 1.52
C LEU A 66 4.01 -4.60 0.91
N TRP A 67 3.00 -4.22 1.70
CA TRP A 67 1.67 -3.90 1.19
C TRP A 67 1.70 -2.83 0.10
N MET A 68 2.41 -1.72 0.33
CA MET A 68 2.54 -0.62 -0.62
C MET A 68 3.27 -1.01 -1.92
N VAL A 69 4.32 -1.85 -1.82
CA VAL A 69 5.00 -2.43 -2.99
C VAL A 69 4.05 -3.32 -3.78
N MET A 70 3.31 -4.20 -3.10
CA MET A 70 2.34 -5.08 -3.75
C MET A 70 1.20 -4.29 -4.39
N LEU A 71 0.71 -3.25 -3.70
CA LEU A 71 -0.37 -2.39 -4.18
C LEU A 71 -0.04 -1.76 -5.54
N THR A 72 1.22 -1.37 -5.78
CA THR A 72 1.67 -0.87 -7.09
C THR A 72 1.96 -1.99 -8.09
N THR A 73 2.52 -3.10 -7.61
CA THR A 73 2.82 -4.27 -8.46
C THR A 73 1.57 -4.85 -9.11
N GLN A 74 0.45 -4.93 -8.39
CA GLN A 74 -0.79 -5.53 -8.90
C GLN A 74 -1.35 -4.84 -10.17
N PRO A 75 -1.63 -3.52 -10.19
CA PRO A 75 -2.07 -2.84 -11.40
C PRO A 75 -0.96 -2.79 -12.47
N LEU A 76 0.33 -2.74 -12.10
CA LEU A 76 1.42 -2.82 -13.08
C LEU A 76 1.36 -4.14 -13.87
N LEU A 77 1.20 -5.27 -13.19
CA LEU A 77 1.07 -6.58 -13.83
C LEU A 77 -0.11 -6.64 -14.78
N VAL A 78 -1.25 -6.04 -14.43
CA VAL A 78 -2.41 -5.94 -15.33
C VAL A 78 -2.10 -5.06 -16.54
N ASN A 79 -1.44 -3.91 -16.36
CA ASN A 79 -1.08 -3.01 -17.47
C ASN A 79 -0.12 -3.66 -18.47
N VAL A 80 0.79 -4.54 -18.01
CA VAL A 80 1.72 -5.28 -18.88
C VAL A 80 1.17 -6.64 -19.34
N GLY A 81 -0.12 -6.92 -19.11
CA GLY A 81 -0.79 -8.15 -19.56
C GLY A 81 -0.47 -9.42 -18.77
N LYS A 82 0.27 -9.33 -17.64
CA LYS A 82 0.66 -10.46 -16.78
C LYS A 82 -0.42 -10.80 -15.74
N VAL A 83 -1.64 -11.06 -16.19
CA VAL A 83 -2.81 -11.30 -15.31
C VAL A 83 -2.68 -12.61 -14.51
N SER A 84 -2.00 -13.62 -15.04
CA SER A 84 -1.72 -14.86 -14.30
C SER A 84 -0.89 -14.60 -13.05
N LEU A 85 0.15 -13.77 -13.17
CA LEU A 85 1.01 -13.39 -12.05
C LEU A 85 0.28 -12.50 -11.03
N HIS A 86 -0.58 -11.59 -11.50
CA HIS A 86 -1.49 -10.82 -10.64
C HIS A 86 -2.32 -11.75 -9.73
N ARG A 87 -2.91 -12.80 -10.30
CA ARG A 87 -3.71 -13.79 -9.53
C ARG A 87 -2.84 -14.59 -8.55
N SER A 88 -1.67 -15.05 -8.99
CA SER A 88 -0.75 -15.83 -8.15
C SER A 88 -0.24 -15.01 -6.95
N LEU A 89 0.21 -13.77 -7.19
CA LEU A 89 0.62 -12.86 -6.13
C LEU A 89 -0.57 -12.32 -5.31
N GLY A 90 -1.81 -12.46 -5.80
CA GLY A 90 -3.01 -12.08 -5.07
C GLY A 90 -3.13 -12.79 -3.72
N ASN A 91 -2.81 -14.09 -3.65
CA ASN A 91 -2.82 -14.85 -2.40
C ASN A 91 -1.79 -14.32 -1.39
N LEU A 92 -0.59 -13.98 -1.85
CA LEU A 92 0.40 -13.30 -1.01
C LEU A 92 -0.12 -11.94 -0.54
N GLY A 93 -0.83 -11.21 -1.40
CA GLY A 93 -1.47 -9.94 -1.07
C GLY A 93 -2.52 -10.08 0.04
N ILE A 94 -3.27 -11.19 0.07
CA ILE A 94 -4.18 -11.51 1.17
C ILE A 94 -3.41 -11.70 2.48
N ALA A 95 -2.34 -12.51 2.46
CA ALA A 95 -1.52 -12.72 3.66
C ALA A 95 -0.89 -11.42 4.18
N VAL A 96 -0.35 -10.59 3.29
CA VAL A 96 0.23 -9.28 3.64
C VAL A 96 -0.82 -8.32 4.17
N GLY A 97 -1.98 -8.22 3.52
CA GLY A 97 -3.08 -7.37 3.99
C GLY A 97 -3.65 -7.81 5.34
N THR A 98 -3.72 -9.12 5.59
CA THR A 98 -4.04 -9.65 6.93
C THR A 98 -3.00 -9.21 7.96
N GLY A 99 -1.71 -9.26 7.60
CA GLY A 99 -0.64 -8.72 8.43
C GLY A 99 -0.78 -7.21 8.71
N VAL A 100 -1.16 -6.41 7.71
CA VAL A 100 -1.45 -4.97 7.87
C VAL A 100 -2.53 -4.77 8.93
N PHE A 101 -3.63 -5.51 8.84
CA PHE A 101 -4.73 -5.42 9.80
C PHE A 101 -4.27 -5.76 11.24
N PHE A 102 -3.61 -6.89 11.44
CA PHE A 102 -3.23 -7.34 12.78
C PHE A 102 -2.11 -6.50 13.40
N THR A 103 -1.07 -6.16 12.63
CA THR A 103 0.04 -5.33 13.14
C THR A 103 -0.43 -3.90 13.41
N GLY A 104 -1.31 -3.34 12.56
CA GLY A 104 -1.93 -2.05 12.79
C GLY A 104 -2.84 -2.05 14.03
N GLY A 105 -3.67 -3.08 14.18
CA GLY A 105 -4.52 -3.26 15.36
C GLY A 105 -3.73 -3.38 16.66
N LEU A 106 -2.65 -4.17 16.66
CA LEU A 106 -1.78 -4.32 17.82
C LEU A 106 -1.13 -2.98 18.22
N LEU A 107 -0.60 -2.22 17.26
CA LEU A 107 -0.01 -0.91 17.52
C LEU A 107 -1.06 0.09 18.04
N ALA A 108 -2.28 0.08 17.50
CA ALA A 108 -3.37 0.92 17.99
C ALA A 108 -3.76 0.58 19.43
N LEU A 109 -3.81 -0.72 19.78
CA LEU A 109 -4.08 -1.17 21.15
C LEU A 109 -2.97 -0.77 22.14
N LEU A 110 -1.70 -0.94 21.74
CA LEU A 110 -0.56 -0.53 22.57
C LEU A 110 -0.53 0.98 22.79
N ALA A 111 -0.86 1.78 21.76
CA ALA A 111 -0.99 3.22 21.89
C ALA A 111 -2.15 3.62 22.82
N ALA A 112 -3.31 2.95 22.71
CA ALA A 112 -4.44 3.20 23.61
C ALA A 112 -4.15 2.80 25.07
N ALA A 113 -3.33 1.76 25.27
CA ALA A 113 -2.93 1.34 26.61
C ALA A 113 -1.98 2.36 27.27
N SER A 114 -1.04 2.94 26.51
CA SER A 114 -0.08 3.92 27.05
C SER A 114 -0.72 5.27 27.39
N THR A 115 -1.92 5.57 26.87
CA THR A 115 -2.67 6.80 27.19
C THR A 115 -3.52 6.74 28.44
N ARG A 116 -3.71 5.55 29.03
CA ARG A 116 -4.63 5.38 30.17
C ARG A 116 -4.24 6.26 31.37
N ASP A 117 -2.95 6.47 31.57
CA ASP A 117 -2.42 7.19 32.73
C ASP A 117 -2.14 8.69 32.46
N ASN A 118 -2.26 9.16 31.21
CA ASN A 118 -2.06 10.56 30.83
C ASN A 118 -3.03 10.99 29.70
N PRO A 119 -4.30 11.27 30.03
CA PRO A 119 -5.35 11.57 29.06
C PRO A 119 -5.29 13.03 28.58
N LEU A 120 -4.31 13.38 27.75
CA LEU A 120 -4.28 14.69 27.08
C LEU A 120 -5.12 14.66 25.78
N PRO A 121 -5.87 15.73 25.44
CA PRO A 121 -6.74 15.79 24.26
C PRO A 121 -6.08 15.34 22.93
N PRO A 122 -4.83 15.73 22.59
CA PRO A 122 -4.20 15.31 21.34
C PRO A 122 -3.93 13.80 21.22
N TYR A 123 -3.93 13.07 22.35
CA TYR A 123 -3.64 11.64 22.37
C TYR A 123 -4.88 10.80 22.00
N TYR A 124 -6.07 11.26 22.37
CA TYR A 124 -7.33 10.62 21.99
C TYR A 124 -7.55 10.69 20.47
N ASP A 125 -7.15 11.77 19.82
CA ASP A 125 -7.24 11.91 18.37
C ASP A 125 -6.39 10.85 17.65
N LEU A 126 -5.19 10.55 18.16
CA LEU A 126 -4.32 9.52 17.59
C LEU A 126 -4.88 8.10 17.78
N VAL A 127 -5.46 7.81 18.95
CA VAL A 127 -6.10 6.53 19.24
C VAL A 127 -7.34 6.34 18.37
N TYR A 128 -8.19 7.37 18.28
CA TYR A 128 -9.38 7.37 17.43
C TYR A 128 -9.01 7.15 15.96
N LEU A 129 -8.02 7.89 15.46
CA LEU A 129 -7.53 7.74 14.09
C LEU A 129 -7.01 6.31 13.85
N GLY A 130 -6.24 5.75 14.78
CA GLY A 130 -5.74 4.38 14.69
C GLY A 130 -6.85 3.33 14.60
N ILE A 131 -7.86 3.42 15.47
CA ILE A 131 -9.01 2.50 15.47
C ILE A 131 -9.80 2.62 14.16
N MET A 132 -10.07 3.84 13.71
CA MET A 132 -10.79 4.09 12.46
C MET A 132 -10.00 3.60 11.24
N SER A 133 -8.67 3.76 11.23
CA SER A 133 -7.81 3.27 10.17
C SER A 133 -7.82 1.75 10.08
N VAL A 134 -7.64 1.05 11.21
CA VAL A 134 -7.64 -0.42 11.26
C VAL A 134 -9.01 -0.98 10.87
N THR A 135 -10.08 -0.40 11.40
CA THR A 135 -11.46 -0.85 11.11
C THR A 135 -11.82 -0.59 9.65
N GLY A 136 -11.53 0.61 9.14
CA GLY A 136 -11.78 0.99 7.75
C GLY A 136 -11.01 0.11 6.77
N PHE A 137 -9.71 -0.11 7.01
CA PHE A 137 -8.90 -1.03 6.23
C PHE A 137 -9.48 -2.44 6.27
N GLY A 138 -9.74 -2.98 7.47
CA GLY A 138 -10.20 -4.35 7.65
C GLY A 138 -11.52 -4.64 6.92
N VAL A 139 -12.52 -3.76 7.09
CA VAL A 139 -13.82 -3.91 6.42
C VAL A 139 -13.69 -3.82 4.90
N LEU A 140 -13.06 -2.76 4.39
CA LEU A 140 -12.96 -2.54 2.94
C LEU A 140 -12.08 -3.60 2.27
N PHE A 141 -11.02 -4.05 2.94
CA PHE A 141 -10.15 -5.11 2.45
C PHE A 141 -10.88 -6.46 2.42
N ALA A 142 -11.61 -6.82 3.47
CA ALA A 142 -12.43 -8.04 3.48
C ALA A 142 -13.49 -8.02 2.35
N LEU A 143 -14.17 -6.88 2.16
CA LEU A 143 -15.10 -6.70 1.05
C LEU A 143 -14.40 -6.80 -0.31
N SER A 144 -13.16 -6.30 -0.43
CA SER A 144 -12.38 -6.41 -1.66
C SER A 144 -12.08 -7.86 -2.03
N ILE A 145 -11.82 -8.72 -1.02
CA ILE A 145 -11.58 -10.15 -1.19
C ILE A 145 -12.88 -10.87 -1.55
N ALA A 146 -13.98 -10.56 -0.86
CA ALA A 146 -15.30 -11.12 -1.19
C ALA A 146 -15.72 -10.82 -2.64
N ASN A 147 -15.20 -9.74 -3.23
CA ASN A 147 -15.54 -9.28 -4.58
C ASN A 147 -14.44 -9.56 -5.63
N VAL A 148 -13.48 -10.47 -5.41
CA VAL A 148 -12.42 -10.77 -6.40
C VAL A 148 -12.94 -11.20 -7.79
N ARG A 149 -14.16 -11.74 -7.86
CA ARG A 149 -14.82 -12.12 -9.12
C ARG A 149 -15.47 -10.95 -9.88
N ARG A 150 -15.47 -9.76 -9.28
CA ARG A 150 -16.03 -8.50 -9.81
C ARG A 150 -14.91 -7.45 -9.91
N PRO A 151 -14.07 -7.50 -10.96
CA PRO A 151 -12.84 -6.71 -11.04
C PRO A 151 -13.04 -5.20 -10.89
N GLU A 152 -14.18 -4.69 -11.34
CA GLU A 152 -14.62 -3.30 -11.22
C GLU A 152 -14.82 -2.87 -9.77
N ILE A 153 -15.33 -3.75 -8.92
CA ILE A 153 -15.53 -3.53 -7.48
C ILE A 153 -14.22 -3.77 -6.72
N HIS A 154 -13.56 -4.91 -6.96
CA HIS A 154 -12.35 -5.32 -6.27
C HIS A 154 -11.27 -4.23 -6.28
N LYS A 155 -10.90 -3.73 -7.46
CA LYS A 155 -9.83 -2.71 -7.59
C LYS A 155 -10.16 -1.38 -6.91
N ARG A 156 -11.45 -1.01 -6.86
CA ARG A 156 -11.91 0.20 -6.17
C ARG A 156 -11.83 0.01 -4.66
N LEU A 157 -12.29 -1.14 -4.16
CA LEU A 157 -12.23 -1.45 -2.73
C LEU A 157 -10.80 -1.59 -2.20
N VAL A 158 -9.86 -2.16 -2.96
CA VAL A 158 -8.45 -2.22 -2.54
C VAL A 158 -7.83 -0.82 -2.40
N LEU A 159 -8.11 0.09 -3.34
CA LEU A 159 -7.67 1.48 -3.22
C LEU A 159 -8.33 2.18 -2.02
N LEU A 160 -9.65 2.05 -1.86
CA LEU A 160 -10.39 2.65 -0.75
C LEU A 160 -9.92 2.10 0.60
N ALA A 161 -9.62 0.80 0.68
CA ALA A 161 -9.07 0.17 1.88
C ALA A 161 -7.71 0.75 2.28
N THR A 162 -6.91 1.22 1.31
CA THR A 162 -5.60 1.81 1.59
C THR A 162 -5.69 3.26 2.06
N LEU A 163 -6.75 4.01 1.71
CA LEU A 163 -6.88 5.43 2.07
C LEU A 163 -6.73 5.72 3.57
N PRO A 164 -7.33 4.95 4.49
CA PRO A 164 -7.17 5.17 5.93
C PRO A 164 -5.73 4.99 6.44
N LEU A 165 -4.84 4.37 5.65
CA LEU A 165 -3.43 4.16 6.02
C LEU A 165 -2.52 5.35 5.62
N LEU A 166 -3.01 6.27 4.79
CA LEU A 166 -2.22 7.38 4.26
C LEU A 166 -1.98 8.56 5.23
N PRO A 167 -2.92 8.95 6.12
CA PRO A 167 -2.73 10.15 6.94
C PRO A 167 -1.41 10.20 7.72
N PRO A 168 -0.93 9.11 8.36
CA PRO A 168 0.37 9.13 9.05
C PRO A 168 1.55 9.44 8.12
N ALA A 169 1.51 8.96 6.88
CA ALA A 169 2.55 9.22 5.88
C ALA A 169 2.54 10.69 5.43
N VAL A 170 1.37 11.21 5.07
CA VAL A 170 1.20 12.61 4.67
C VAL A 170 1.62 13.53 5.81
N ASN A 171 1.26 13.19 7.05
CA ASN A 171 1.61 13.92 8.26
C ASN A 171 3.11 14.09 8.47
N ARG A 172 3.90 13.10 8.08
CA ARG A 172 5.35 13.18 8.18
C ARG A 172 5.96 14.14 7.18
N ILE A 173 5.33 14.36 6.02
CA ILE A 173 5.88 15.28 5.02
C ILE A 173 5.75 16.72 5.48
N TYR A 174 4.62 17.11 6.07
CA TYR A 174 4.43 18.50 6.53
C TYR A 174 4.97 18.77 7.93
N MET A 175 5.25 17.74 8.75
CA MET A 175 5.83 17.91 10.09
C MET A 175 7.36 17.95 10.10
N ILE A 176 8.06 17.68 8.98
CA ILE A 176 9.52 17.83 8.93
C ILE A 176 9.83 19.33 8.86
N PRO A 177 10.46 19.94 9.90
CA PRO A 177 10.92 21.32 9.80
C PRO A 177 12.04 21.38 8.74
N PHE A 178 11.91 22.33 7.80
CA PHE A 178 12.98 22.72 6.89
C PHE A 178 13.89 23.75 7.56
#